data_AF-A0A4E0PT05-F1
#
_entry.id   AF-A0A4E0PT05-F1
#
_cell.length_a   1.000
_cell.length_b   1.000
_cell.length_c   1.000
_cell.angle_alpha   90.00
_cell.angle_beta   90.00
_cell.angle_gamma   90.00
#
_symmetry.space_group_name_H-M   'P 1'
#
loop_
_entity.id
_entity.type
_entity.pdbx_description
1 polymer ?
#
loop_
_entity_poly.entity_id
_entity_poly.type
_entity_poly.pdbx_seq_one_letter_code
_entity_poly.pdbx_strand_id
1 'polypeptide(L)'
;MYLQIELKIRTLEPPLTELESRLSVFGKKIAEAEQQRIHAQDILRGDKKRVHDILEEHIRSLQAPFCEQLTEIAEKAMSESLHDSEHAAQQAVADAIPEWFEHEFAAVSEMVDKEIATRLKDQEPRIDELVESIRKAATELFEIPYHTPVCERVYEAIREPYFVEYEQEYLLIPLSPDFIERIMPEKMRKKRVKERLQNQIETLMLRNLENIRWETLQNIDSTFRKFTLRLDNDFSMIIKATHGVISSTLAQRKMHEENVADQVDQLKKTAFEIQNVIRLFEYRESEP
;
A
#
# COMPACT_ATOMS: atom_id res chain seq x y z
N MET A 1 2.91 -27.76 4.29
CA MET A 1 3.03 -29.00 5.10
C MET A 1 3.83 -30.08 4.37
N TYR A 2 3.49 -30.43 3.13
CA TYR A 2 4.24 -31.41 2.30
C TYR A 2 5.75 -31.07 2.18
N LEU A 3 6.08 -29.84 1.80
CA LEU A 3 7.46 -29.33 1.72
C LEU A 3 8.28 -29.57 3.01
N GLN A 4 7.66 -29.41 4.18
CA GLN A 4 8.34 -29.58 5.47
C GLN A 4 8.66 -31.04 5.76
N ILE A 5 7.84 -31.98 5.30
CA ILE A 5 8.07 -33.43 5.49
C ILE A 5 9.19 -33.89 4.56
N GLU A 6 9.18 -33.44 3.31
CA GLU A 6 10.20 -33.77 2.32
C GLU A 6 11.58 -33.25 2.72
N LEU A 7 11.62 -32.02 3.23
CA LEU A 7 12.78 -31.43 3.91
C LEU A 7 13.32 -32.33 5.02
N LYS A 8 12.45 -32.79 5.94
CA LYS A 8 12.89 -33.67 7.05
C LYS A 8 13.52 -34.97 6.54
N ILE A 9 12.92 -35.61 5.54
CA ILE A 9 13.44 -36.87 4.97
C ILE A 9 14.85 -36.66 4.41
N ARG A 10 15.05 -35.62 3.58
CA ARG A 10 16.35 -35.32 2.96
C ARG A 10 17.42 -34.89 3.96
N THR A 11 17.02 -34.35 5.10
CA THR A 11 17.92 -33.96 6.20
C THR A 11 18.44 -35.19 6.98
N LEU A 12 17.70 -36.30 6.97
CA LEU A 12 18.01 -37.52 7.73
C LEU A 12 18.85 -38.54 6.94
N GLU A 13 18.99 -38.40 5.62
CA GLU A 13 19.75 -39.33 4.76
C GLU A 13 21.29 -39.13 4.74
N PRO A 14 21.86 -37.91 4.60
CA PRO A 14 23.31 -37.71 4.47
C PRO A 14 24.10 -37.84 5.79
N PRO A 15 25.44 -37.98 5.78
CA PRO A 15 26.27 -37.92 6.99
C PRO A 15 26.14 -36.59 7.74
N LEU A 16 26.21 -36.61 9.07
CA LEU A 16 26.04 -35.44 9.93
C LEU A 16 26.98 -34.28 9.57
N THR A 17 28.23 -34.57 9.22
CA THR A 17 29.25 -33.58 8.82
C THR A 17 28.93 -32.90 7.49
N GLU A 18 28.37 -33.65 6.53
CA GLU A 18 27.94 -33.11 5.25
C GLU A 18 26.72 -32.19 5.41
N LEU A 19 25.80 -32.57 6.29
CA LEU A 19 24.61 -31.78 6.61
C LEU A 19 24.97 -30.46 7.31
N GLU A 20 25.91 -30.49 8.27
CA GLU A 20 26.43 -29.28 8.91
C GLU A 20 27.07 -28.31 7.91
N SER A 21 27.84 -28.84 6.95
CA SER A 21 28.45 -28.04 5.89
C SER A 21 27.39 -27.36 5.01
N ARG A 22 26.39 -28.11 4.54
CA ARG A 22 25.26 -27.58 3.75
C ARG A 22 24.48 -26.50 4.52
N LEU A 23 24.26 -26.69 5.82
CA LEU A 23 23.57 -25.73 6.68
C LEU A 23 24.39 -24.44 6.85
N SER A 24 25.71 -24.53 6.98
CA SER A 24 26.61 -23.37 7.01
C SER A 24 26.56 -22.56 5.71
N VAL A 25 26.57 -23.23 4.55
CA VAL A 25 26.42 -22.56 3.24
C VAL A 25 25.05 -21.89 3.13
N PHE A 26 23.98 -22.57 3.54
CA PHE A 26 22.63 -22.01 3.53
C PHE A 26 22.49 -20.80 4.45
N GLY A 27 23.08 -20.84 5.65
CA GLY A 27 23.10 -19.71 6.59
C GLY A 27 23.78 -18.46 6.00
N LYS A 28 24.86 -18.61 5.24
CA LYS A 28 25.49 -17.50 4.52
C LYS A 28 24.56 -16.91 3.45
N LYS A 29 23.86 -17.76 2.70
CA LYS A 29 22.87 -17.32 1.71
C LYS A 29 21.70 -16.58 2.33
N ILE A 30 21.21 -17.02 3.49
CA ILE A 30 20.20 -16.29 4.27
C ILE A 30 20.72 -14.91 4.68
N ALA A 31 21.97 -14.83 5.16
CA ALA A 31 22.55 -13.55 5.56
C ALA A 31 22.70 -12.57 4.37
N GLU A 32 23.12 -13.06 3.21
CA GLU A 32 23.17 -12.28 1.96
C GLU A 32 21.77 -11.78 1.56
N ALA A 33 20.77 -12.66 1.62
CA ALA A 33 19.39 -12.32 1.30
C ALA A 33 18.79 -11.31 2.30
N GLU A 34 19.12 -11.41 3.58
CA GLU A 34 18.68 -10.45 4.60
C GLU A 34 19.25 -9.04 4.34
N GLN A 35 20.49 -8.94 3.88
CA GLN A 35 21.06 -7.65 3.46
C GLN A 35 20.32 -7.05 2.26
N GLN A 36 19.98 -7.87 1.27
CA GLN A 36 19.18 -7.45 0.13
C GLN A 36 17.76 -7.03 0.54
N ARG A 37 17.15 -7.72 1.52
CA ARG A 37 15.86 -7.35 2.11
C ARG A 37 15.91 -5.95 2.72
N ILE A 38 16.91 -5.67 3.56
CA ILE A 38 17.10 -4.36 4.19
C ILE A 38 17.25 -3.28 3.12
N HIS A 39 18.05 -3.54 2.09
CA HIS A 39 18.22 -2.60 0.98
C HIS A 39 16.92 -2.30 0.23
N ALA A 40 16.10 -3.33 -0.04
CA ALA A 40 14.79 -3.16 -0.65
C ALA A 40 13.84 -2.34 0.23
N GLN A 41 13.85 -2.57 1.55
CA GLN A 41 13.06 -1.77 2.51
C GLN A 41 13.48 -0.30 2.53
N ASP A 42 14.79 -0.01 2.45
CA ASP A 42 15.28 1.36 2.37
C ASP A 42 14.83 2.07 1.10
N ILE A 43 14.84 1.36 -0.03
CA ILE A 43 14.34 1.89 -1.30
C ILE A 43 12.85 2.19 -1.21
N LEU A 44 12.05 1.24 -0.69
CA LEU A 44 10.60 1.42 -0.51
C LEU A 44 10.27 2.60 0.39
N ARG A 45 11.03 2.82 1.46
CA ARG A 45 10.88 4.00 2.33
C ARG A 45 11.19 5.28 1.56
N GLY A 46 12.21 5.26 0.71
CA GLY A 46 12.54 6.38 -0.18
C GLY A 46 11.44 6.65 -1.21
N ASP A 47 10.88 5.60 -1.81
CA ASP A 47 9.77 5.71 -2.75
C ASP A 47 8.52 6.27 -2.11
N LYS A 48 8.15 5.76 -0.93
CA LYS A 48 7.04 6.31 -0.13
C LYS A 48 7.19 7.82 0.08
N LYS A 49 8.39 8.26 0.47
CA LYS A 49 8.68 9.69 0.66
C LYS A 49 8.51 10.48 -0.63
N ARG A 50 9.00 9.97 -1.76
CA ARG A 50 8.86 10.65 -3.06
C ARG A 50 7.39 10.80 -3.48
N VAL A 51 6.56 9.77 -3.24
CA VAL A 51 5.11 9.87 -3.52
C VAL A 51 4.46 10.94 -2.63
N HIS A 52 4.83 10.97 -1.35
CA HIS A 52 4.38 12.01 -0.42
C HIS A 52 4.79 13.41 -0.88
N ASP A 53 6.03 13.58 -1.35
CA ASP A 53 6.53 14.87 -1.83
C ASP A 53 5.78 15.33 -3.10
N ILE A 54 5.47 14.41 -4.02
CA ILE A 54 4.66 14.68 -5.22
C ILE A 54 3.24 15.13 -4.86
N LEU A 55 2.57 14.42 -3.94
CA LEU A 55 1.25 14.80 -3.46
C LEU A 55 1.28 16.21 -2.84
N GLU A 56 2.24 16.47 -1.96
CA GLU A 56 2.40 17.76 -1.29
C GLU A 56 2.63 18.90 -2.28
N GLU A 57 3.46 18.69 -3.30
CA GLU A 57 3.69 19.67 -4.36
C GLU A 57 2.41 19.95 -5.15
N HIS A 58 1.67 18.90 -5.50
CA HIS A 58 0.45 19.03 -6.27
C HIS A 58 -0.66 19.76 -5.49
N ILE A 59 -0.92 19.36 -4.23
CA ILE A 59 -1.91 20.02 -3.37
C ILE A 59 -1.58 21.52 -3.21
N ARG A 60 -0.31 21.88 -3.06
CA ARG A 60 0.11 23.29 -3.01
C ARG A 60 -0.15 24.03 -4.32
N SER A 61 0.01 23.35 -5.46
CA SER A 61 -0.25 23.98 -6.78
C SER A 61 -1.73 24.23 -7.06
N LEU A 62 -2.64 23.51 -6.40
CA LEU A 62 -4.09 23.64 -6.62
C LEU A 62 -4.70 24.86 -5.91
N GLN A 63 -4.10 25.33 -4.81
CA GLN A 63 -4.72 26.33 -3.96
C GLN A 63 -4.95 27.68 -4.67
N ALA A 64 -3.90 28.25 -5.28
CA ALA A 64 -4.00 29.59 -5.87
C ALA A 64 -4.93 29.63 -7.11
N PRO A 65 -4.80 28.73 -8.10
CA PRO A 65 -5.68 28.72 -9.26
C PRO A 65 -7.16 28.58 -8.88
N PHE A 66 -7.45 27.79 -7.85
CA PHE A 66 -8.83 27.56 -7.46
C PHE A 66 -9.43 28.70 -6.65
N CYS A 67 -8.66 29.30 -5.74
CA CYS A 67 -9.09 30.54 -5.09
C CYS A 67 -9.39 31.63 -6.13
N GLU A 68 -8.60 31.74 -7.20
CA GLU A 68 -8.84 32.67 -8.30
C GLU A 68 -10.15 32.35 -9.03
N GLN A 69 -10.37 31.10 -9.44
CA GLN A 69 -11.60 30.67 -10.13
C GLN A 69 -12.87 30.92 -9.29
N LEU A 70 -12.87 30.52 -8.01
CA LEU A 70 -14.02 30.76 -7.13
C LEU A 70 -14.26 32.26 -6.89
N THR A 71 -13.18 33.05 -6.82
CA THR A 71 -13.30 34.50 -6.69
C THR A 71 -13.92 35.11 -7.94
N GLU A 72 -13.55 34.66 -9.14
CA GLU A 72 -14.16 35.10 -10.39
C GLU A 72 -15.66 34.73 -10.47
N ILE A 73 -16.03 33.51 -10.04
CA ILE A 73 -17.43 33.07 -9.97
C ILE A 73 -18.22 33.96 -9.01
N ALA A 74 -17.68 34.24 -7.83
CA ALA A 74 -18.29 35.12 -6.84
C ALA A 74 -18.47 36.55 -7.38
N GLU A 75 -17.44 37.10 -8.03
CA GLU A 75 -17.49 38.45 -8.61
C GLU A 75 -18.51 38.58 -9.73
N LYS A 76 -18.58 37.58 -10.61
CA LYS A 76 -19.58 37.53 -11.67
C LYS A 76 -20.99 37.50 -11.09
N ALA A 77 -21.26 36.61 -10.13
CA ALA A 77 -22.56 36.52 -9.45
C ALA A 77 -22.94 37.83 -8.72
N MET A 78 -21.98 38.50 -8.08
CA MET A 78 -22.21 39.81 -7.45
C MET A 78 -22.58 40.90 -8.47
N SER A 79 -22.02 40.84 -9.69
CA SER A 79 -22.24 41.84 -10.74
C SER A 79 -23.59 41.65 -11.46
N GLU A 80 -24.05 40.41 -11.58
CA GLU A 80 -25.29 40.04 -12.27
C GLU A 80 -26.52 40.18 -11.35
N SER A 81 -26.33 40.09 -10.02
CA SER A 81 -27.40 40.24 -9.04
C SER A 81 -27.77 41.70 -8.76
N LEU A 82 -29.04 42.04 -8.99
CA LEU A 82 -29.61 43.36 -8.66
C LEU A 82 -29.94 43.50 -7.18
N HIS A 83 -30.27 42.41 -6.49
CA HIS A 83 -30.69 42.36 -5.09
C HIS A 83 -30.00 41.20 -4.38
N ASP A 84 -29.39 41.50 -3.23
CA ASP A 84 -28.65 40.53 -2.40
C ASP A 84 -27.46 39.86 -3.14
N SER A 85 -26.50 40.70 -3.56
CA SER A 85 -25.30 40.26 -4.27
C SER A 85 -24.42 39.31 -3.45
N GLU A 86 -24.45 39.41 -2.12
CA GLU A 86 -23.66 38.54 -1.24
C GLU A 86 -24.23 37.12 -1.25
N HIS A 87 -25.54 36.96 -1.05
CA HIS A 87 -26.16 35.63 -1.09
C HIS A 87 -26.03 34.97 -2.46
N ALA A 88 -26.19 35.74 -3.54
CA ALA A 88 -26.00 35.23 -4.90
C ALA A 88 -24.57 34.70 -5.14
N ALA A 89 -23.55 35.41 -4.65
CA ALA A 89 -22.16 34.99 -4.74
C ALA A 89 -21.86 33.75 -3.88
N GLN A 90 -22.43 33.71 -2.67
CA GLN A 90 -22.30 32.55 -1.78
C GLN A 90 -22.89 31.29 -2.42
N GLN A 91 -24.08 31.40 -3.01
CA GLN A 91 -24.74 30.28 -3.69
C GLN A 91 -23.95 29.82 -4.92
N ALA A 92 -23.49 30.75 -5.75
CA ALA A 92 -22.72 30.42 -6.95
C ALA A 92 -21.40 29.68 -6.62
N VAL A 93 -20.72 30.09 -5.54
CA VAL A 93 -19.52 29.39 -5.04
C VAL A 93 -19.89 28.01 -4.50
N ALA A 94 -20.95 27.90 -3.70
CA ALA A 94 -21.40 26.63 -3.13
C ALA A 94 -21.81 25.60 -4.21
N ASP A 95 -22.40 26.05 -5.32
CA ASP A 95 -22.81 25.19 -6.42
C ASP A 95 -21.62 24.71 -7.27
N ALA A 96 -20.54 25.51 -7.35
CA ALA A 96 -19.34 25.20 -8.14
C ALA A 96 -18.35 24.24 -7.44
N ILE A 97 -18.36 24.25 -6.10
CA ILE A 97 -17.43 23.50 -5.26
C ILE A 97 -17.52 21.97 -5.49
N PRO A 98 -18.69 21.31 -5.45
CA PRO A 98 -18.77 19.85 -5.48
C PRO A 98 -18.18 19.23 -6.74
N GLU A 99 -18.56 19.74 -7.91
CA GLU A 99 -18.09 19.21 -9.21
C GLU A 99 -16.57 19.33 -9.33
N TRP A 100 -16.00 20.46 -8.89
CA TRP A 100 -14.57 20.66 -8.94
C TRP A 100 -13.82 19.74 -7.97
N PHE A 101 -14.31 19.64 -6.73
CA PHE A 101 -13.66 18.78 -5.74
C PHE A 101 -13.69 17.32 -6.15
N GLU A 102 -14.79 16.85 -6.74
CA GLU A 102 -14.87 15.50 -7.30
C GLU A 102 -13.85 15.30 -8.43
N HIS A 103 -13.72 16.26 -9.33
CA HIS A 103 -12.75 16.21 -10.44
C HIS A 103 -11.30 16.18 -9.95
N GLU A 104 -10.91 17.12 -9.09
CA GLU A 104 -9.53 17.20 -8.59
C GLU A 104 -9.20 16.04 -7.67
N PHE A 105 -10.15 15.59 -6.86
CA PHE A 105 -9.95 14.41 -6.04
C PHE A 105 -9.66 13.18 -6.89
N ALA A 106 -10.42 12.98 -7.97
CA ALA A 106 -10.18 11.90 -8.92
C ALA A 106 -8.80 12.03 -9.59
N ALA A 107 -8.42 13.25 -10.00
CA ALA A 107 -7.13 13.52 -10.61
C ALA A 107 -5.95 13.25 -9.65
N VAL A 108 -6.06 13.70 -8.40
CA VAL A 108 -5.07 13.44 -7.34
C VAL A 108 -4.94 11.95 -7.08
N SER A 109 -6.07 11.25 -6.95
CA SER A 109 -6.10 9.81 -6.71
C SER A 109 -5.46 9.03 -7.86
N GLU A 110 -5.82 9.33 -9.10
CA GLU A 110 -5.25 8.67 -10.29
C GLU A 110 -3.74 8.91 -10.40
N MET A 111 -3.29 10.13 -10.12
CA MET A 111 -1.88 10.50 -10.16
C MET A 111 -1.07 9.75 -9.09
N VAL A 112 -1.56 9.70 -7.85
CA VAL A 112 -0.92 8.96 -6.77
C VAL A 112 -0.93 7.46 -7.04
N ASP A 113 -2.06 6.90 -7.49
CA ASP A 113 -2.17 5.48 -7.84
C ASP A 113 -1.15 5.09 -8.92
N LYS A 114 -1.01 5.92 -9.96
CA LYS A 114 -0.04 5.71 -11.03
C LYS A 114 1.39 5.74 -10.53
N GLU A 115 1.71 6.67 -9.64
CA GLU A 115 3.07 6.77 -9.09
C GLU A 115 3.38 5.58 -8.17
N ILE A 116 2.45 5.19 -7.30
CA ILE A 116 2.55 4.00 -6.46
C ILE A 116 2.75 2.76 -7.33
N ALA A 117 1.89 2.56 -8.33
CA ALA A 117 1.96 1.40 -9.22
C ALA A 117 3.30 1.32 -9.95
N THR A 118 3.79 2.45 -10.47
CA THR A 118 5.07 2.52 -11.18
C THR A 118 6.21 2.11 -10.25
N ARG A 119 6.29 2.70 -9.06
CA ARG A 119 7.39 2.44 -8.12
C ARG A 119 7.36 1.02 -7.57
N LEU A 120 6.18 0.50 -7.24
CA LEU A 120 6.07 -0.85 -6.69
C LEU A 120 6.33 -1.93 -7.75
N LYS A 121 5.93 -1.69 -9.00
CA LYS A 121 6.27 -2.57 -10.13
C LYS A 121 7.78 -2.67 -10.36
N ASP A 122 8.53 -1.59 -10.15
CA ASP A 122 10.00 -1.62 -10.26
C ASP A 122 10.68 -2.42 -9.15
N GLN A 123 10.03 -2.57 -7.98
CA GLN A 123 10.57 -3.36 -6.86
C GLN A 123 10.18 -4.83 -6.93
N GLU A 124 9.07 -5.18 -7.58
CA GLU A 124 8.54 -6.55 -7.63
C GLU A 124 9.56 -7.60 -8.12
N PRO A 125 10.31 -7.39 -9.23
CA PRO A 125 11.29 -8.36 -9.69
C PRO A 125 12.42 -8.60 -8.70
N ARG A 126 12.86 -7.56 -7.98
CA ARG A 126 13.94 -7.66 -6.99
C ARG A 126 13.54 -8.52 -5.80
N ILE A 127 12.26 -8.44 -5.42
CA ILE A 127 11.68 -9.20 -4.32
C ILE A 127 11.48 -10.65 -4.74
N ASP A 128 10.97 -10.85 -5.95
CA ASP A 128 10.84 -12.19 -6.54
C ASP A 128 12.19 -12.89 -6.66
N GLU A 129 13.22 -12.18 -7.14
CA GLU A 129 14.60 -12.68 -7.22
C GLU A 129 15.14 -13.06 -5.84
N LEU A 130 14.86 -12.25 -4.82
CA LEU A 130 15.30 -12.51 -3.45
C LEU A 130 14.68 -13.81 -2.91
N VAL A 131 13.35 -13.93 -3.01
CA VAL A 131 12.58 -15.12 -2.63
C VAL A 131 13.07 -16.35 -3.40
N GLU A 132 13.27 -16.19 -4.70
CA GLU A 132 13.71 -17.27 -5.59
C GLU A 132 15.13 -17.72 -5.29
N SER A 133 16.04 -16.80 -4.94
CA SER A 133 17.42 -17.14 -4.58
C SER A 133 17.50 -18.04 -3.35
N ILE A 134 16.66 -17.79 -2.32
CA ILE A 134 16.58 -18.63 -1.12
C ILE A 134 16.00 -20.00 -1.48
N ARG A 135 14.96 -20.03 -2.32
CA ARG A 135 14.33 -21.28 -2.76
C ARG A 135 15.28 -22.14 -3.60
N LYS A 136 16.07 -21.53 -4.49
CA LYS A 136 17.13 -22.22 -5.24
C LYS A 136 18.21 -22.77 -4.33
N ALA A 137 18.70 -21.96 -3.38
CA ALA A 137 19.67 -22.43 -2.41
C ALA A 137 19.14 -23.63 -1.58
N ALA A 138 17.85 -23.61 -1.23
CA ALA A 138 17.20 -24.73 -0.56
C ALA A 138 17.16 -25.99 -1.44
N THR A 139 16.80 -25.82 -2.72
CA THR A 139 16.72 -26.90 -3.71
C THR A 139 18.09 -27.52 -3.97
N GLU A 140 19.10 -26.70 -4.22
CA GLU A 140 20.47 -27.13 -4.51
C GLU A 140 21.13 -27.84 -3.33
N LEU A 141 20.93 -27.34 -2.10
CA LEU A 141 21.60 -27.87 -0.92
C LEU A 141 20.88 -29.09 -0.33
N PHE A 142 19.56 -29.21 -0.51
CA PHE A 142 18.75 -30.22 0.18
C PHE A 142 17.86 -31.07 -0.74
N GLU A 143 17.99 -30.94 -2.07
CA GLU A 143 17.24 -31.73 -3.08
C GLU A 143 15.71 -31.71 -2.90
N ILE A 144 15.18 -30.56 -2.45
CA ILE A 144 13.74 -30.38 -2.23
C ILE A 144 13.08 -30.02 -3.57
N PRO A 145 11.96 -30.67 -3.97
CA PRO A 145 11.28 -30.30 -5.20
C PRO A 145 10.83 -28.85 -5.20
N TYR A 146 11.14 -28.17 -6.29
CA TYR A 146 10.67 -26.82 -6.56
C TYR A 146 9.16 -26.85 -6.81
N HIS A 147 8.38 -26.26 -5.91
CA HIS A 147 6.98 -25.94 -6.17
C HIS A 147 6.88 -24.43 -6.27
N THR A 148 6.69 -23.92 -7.49
CA THR A 148 6.30 -22.53 -7.70
C THR A 148 4.88 -22.41 -7.16
N PRO A 149 4.61 -21.65 -6.09
CA PRO A 149 3.27 -21.14 -5.93
C PRO A 149 3.02 -20.30 -7.18
N VAL A 150 1.89 -20.56 -7.86
CA VAL A 150 1.33 -19.57 -8.76
C VAL A 150 1.09 -18.34 -7.89
N CYS A 151 2.04 -17.40 -7.87
CA CYS A 151 1.77 -16.05 -7.39
C CYS A 151 0.75 -15.53 -8.38
N GLU A 152 -0.52 -15.75 -8.08
CA GLU A 152 -1.60 -15.01 -8.70
C GLU A 152 -1.34 -13.55 -8.30
N ARG A 153 -0.58 -12.87 -9.17
CA ARG A 153 -0.20 -11.47 -9.04
C ARG A 153 -1.45 -10.66 -9.29
N VAL A 154 -2.28 -10.63 -8.28
CA VAL A 154 -3.40 -9.72 -8.24
C VAL A 154 -2.94 -8.60 -7.32
N TYR A 155 -2.16 -7.69 -7.91
CA TYR A 155 -2.18 -6.29 -7.51
C TYR A 155 -3.58 -5.78 -7.85
N GLU A 156 -4.60 -6.33 -7.19
CA GLU A 156 -5.88 -5.66 -7.11
C GLU A 156 -5.53 -4.42 -6.31
N ALA A 157 -5.37 -3.34 -7.08
CA ALA A 157 -5.34 -1.98 -6.61
C ALA A 157 -6.28 -1.96 -5.42
N ILE A 158 -5.71 -1.72 -4.24
CA ILE A 158 -6.43 -1.58 -2.99
C ILE A 158 -7.20 -0.26 -3.16
N ARG A 159 -8.25 -0.33 -3.96
CA ARG A 159 -9.22 0.70 -4.24
C ARG A 159 -10.22 0.53 -3.13
N GLU A 160 -9.96 1.18 -2.01
CA GLU A 160 -11.09 1.56 -1.19
C GLU A 160 -11.76 2.73 -1.92
N PRO A 161 -13.01 2.57 -2.40
CA PRO A 161 -13.73 3.65 -3.03
C PRO A 161 -13.92 4.77 -2.01
N TYR A 162 -13.35 5.92 -2.33
CA TYR A 162 -13.45 7.12 -1.53
C TYR A 162 -14.88 7.64 -1.56
N PHE A 163 -15.60 7.48 -0.47
CA PHE A 163 -16.73 8.33 -0.14
C PHE A 163 -16.41 8.97 1.20
N VAL A 164 -15.89 10.18 1.15
CA VAL A 164 -16.15 11.13 2.22
C VAL A 164 -17.61 11.47 2.06
N GLU A 165 -18.44 11.06 3.00
CA GLU A 165 -19.76 11.67 3.15
C GLU A 165 -19.51 13.16 3.29
N TYR A 166 -19.82 13.89 2.22
CA TYR A 166 -19.75 15.33 2.16
C TYR A 166 -20.84 15.86 3.08
N GLU A 167 -20.56 15.89 4.39
CA GLU A 167 -21.33 16.73 5.30
C GLU A 167 -21.03 18.17 4.90
N GLN A 168 -22.00 18.79 4.24
CA GLN A 168 -22.09 20.24 3.97
C GLN A 168 -22.15 21.08 5.26
N GLU A 169 -21.53 20.62 6.34
CA GLU A 169 -21.40 21.41 7.54
C GLU A 169 -20.41 22.54 7.22
N TYR A 170 -21.00 23.74 7.24
CA TYR A 170 -20.39 25.04 6.96
C TYR A 170 -20.38 25.47 5.48
N LEU A 171 -21.56 25.48 4.86
CA LEU A 171 -21.96 26.61 4.02
C LEU A 171 -21.44 27.92 4.64
N LEU A 172 -20.88 28.80 3.78
CA LEU A 172 -20.44 30.15 4.10
C LEU A 172 -21.35 30.74 5.18
N ILE A 173 -20.88 30.79 6.44
CA ILE A 173 -21.74 31.22 7.56
C ILE A 173 -22.24 32.61 7.17
N PRO A 174 -23.57 32.82 7.05
CA PRO A 174 -24.10 34.14 6.79
C PRO A 174 -23.82 34.97 8.04
N LEU A 175 -22.70 35.68 8.02
CA LEU A 175 -22.42 36.70 9.02
C LEU A 175 -23.34 37.86 8.67
N SER A 176 -24.36 38.04 9.51
CA SER A 176 -25.30 39.15 9.42
C SER A 176 -24.52 40.46 9.26
N PRO A 177 -24.94 41.36 8.35
CA PRO A 177 -24.21 42.59 8.08
C PRO A 177 -23.94 43.32 9.38
N ASP A 178 -22.67 43.63 9.62
CA ASP A 178 -22.24 44.39 10.78
C ASP A 178 -23.07 45.68 10.82
N PHE A 179 -23.57 46.13 11.97
CA PHE A 179 -24.48 47.30 12.05
C PHE A 179 -23.91 48.57 11.38
N ILE A 180 -22.58 48.63 11.24
CA ILE A 180 -21.81 49.68 10.58
C ILE A 180 -21.96 49.64 9.04
N GLU A 181 -22.19 48.47 8.42
CA GLU A 181 -22.31 48.29 6.96
C GLU A 181 -23.54 48.95 6.36
N ARG A 182 -24.60 49.10 7.16
CA ARG A 182 -25.82 49.81 6.74
C ARG A 182 -25.61 51.32 6.57
N ILE A 183 -24.55 51.86 7.18
CA ILE A 183 -24.23 53.29 7.19
C ILE A 183 -23.08 53.61 6.21
N MET A 184 -22.43 52.57 5.64
CA MET A 184 -21.29 52.73 4.75
C MET A 184 -21.70 53.10 3.31
N PRO A 185 -20.87 53.90 2.59
CA PRO A 185 -21.04 54.12 1.16
C PRO A 185 -20.99 52.82 0.37
N GLU A 186 -21.76 52.73 -0.72
CA GLU A 186 -21.92 51.51 -1.53
C GLU A 186 -20.58 50.91 -2.00
N LYS A 187 -19.62 51.76 -2.39
CA LYS A 187 -18.29 51.32 -2.82
C LYS A 187 -17.50 50.63 -1.70
N MET A 188 -17.61 51.11 -0.47
CA MET A 188 -16.93 50.52 0.69
C MET A 188 -17.60 49.21 1.11
N ARG A 189 -18.94 49.17 1.08
CA ARG A 189 -19.72 47.96 1.34
C ARG A 189 -19.36 46.85 0.34
N LYS A 190 -19.35 47.16 -0.96
CA LYS A 190 -18.95 46.20 -2.01
C LYS A 190 -17.53 45.67 -1.80
N LYS A 191 -16.59 46.54 -1.44
CA LYS A 191 -15.20 46.14 -1.13
C LYS A 191 -15.13 45.17 0.06
N ARG A 192 -15.83 45.45 1.16
CA ARG A 192 -15.86 44.58 2.34
C ARG A 192 -16.50 43.22 2.07
N VAL A 193 -17.59 43.19 1.32
CA VAL A 193 -18.25 41.94 0.91
C VAL A 193 -17.29 41.09 0.07
N LYS A 194 -16.58 41.70 -0.88
CA LYS A 194 -15.54 41.01 -1.68
C LYS A 194 -14.41 40.46 -0.81
N GLU A 195 -13.86 41.27 0.11
CA GLU A 195 -12.81 40.82 1.04
C GLU A 195 -13.29 39.67 1.94
N ARG A 196 -14.55 39.71 2.40
CA ARG A 196 -15.15 38.65 3.20
C ARG A 196 -15.31 37.35 2.41
N LEU A 197 -15.88 37.42 1.21
CA LEU A 197 -16.05 36.28 0.33
C LEU A 197 -14.71 35.62 0.00
N GLN A 198 -13.68 36.42 -0.31
CA GLN A 198 -12.34 35.92 -0.57
C GLN A 198 -11.78 35.14 0.64
N ASN A 199 -11.87 35.71 1.86
CA ASN A 199 -11.42 35.02 3.07
C ASN A 199 -12.19 33.71 3.32
N GLN A 200 -13.49 33.69 3.02
CA GLN A 200 -14.31 32.49 3.17
C GLN A 200 -13.93 31.41 2.14
N ILE A 201 -13.69 31.79 0.89
CA ILE A 201 -13.18 30.91 -0.17
C ILE A 201 -11.84 30.31 0.26
N GLU A 202 -10.87 31.14 0.68
CA GLU A 202 -9.56 30.68 1.13
C GLU A 202 -9.66 29.69 2.30
N THR A 203 -10.55 29.96 3.27
CA THR A 203 -10.78 29.08 4.42
C THR A 203 -11.38 27.74 4.01
N LEU A 204 -12.39 27.78 3.14
CA LEU A 204 -13.02 26.58 2.61
C LEU A 204 -12.02 25.74 1.84
N MET A 205 -11.16 26.38 1.04
CA MET A 205 -10.13 25.70 0.28
C MET A 205 -9.07 25.04 1.11
N LEU A 206 -8.58 25.75 2.13
CA LEU A 206 -7.62 25.18 3.04
C LEU A 206 -8.16 23.90 3.70
N ARG A 207 -9.42 23.92 4.17
CA ARG A 207 -10.04 22.77 4.83
C ARG A 207 -10.21 21.58 3.89
N ASN A 208 -10.74 21.81 2.70
CA ASN A 208 -11.01 20.72 1.77
C ASN A 208 -9.71 20.13 1.20
N LEU A 209 -8.73 20.98 0.81
CA LEU A 209 -7.42 20.49 0.36
C LEU A 209 -6.69 19.72 1.46
N GLU A 210 -6.80 20.17 2.71
CA GLU A 210 -6.24 19.44 3.86
C GLU A 210 -6.92 18.08 4.05
N ASN A 211 -8.23 17.98 3.81
CA ASN A 211 -8.92 16.70 3.86
C ASN A 211 -8.41 15.74 2.78
N ILE A 212 -8.36 16.17 1.52
CA ILE A 212 -7.82 15.38 0.41
C ILE A 212 -6.39 14.94 0.71
N ARG A 213 -5.56 15.89 1.17
CA ARG A 213 -4.18 15.63 1.55
C ARG A 213 -4.10 14.55 2.62
N TRP A 214 -4.83 14.70 3.72
CA TRP A 214 -4.78 13.75 4.83
C TRP A 214 -5.20 12.35 4.41
N GLU A 215 -6.31 12.23 3.70
CA GLU A 215 -6.83 10.93 3.24
C GLU A 215 -5.89 10.25 2.24
N THR A 216 -5.36 11.01 1.29
CA THR A 216 -4.43 10.49 0.29
C THR A 216 -3.12 10.04 0.95
N LEU A 217 -2.64 10.78 1.96
CA LEU A 217 -1.48 10.38 2.76
C LEU A 217 -1.70 9.08 3.53
N GLN A 218 -2.88 8.91 4.15
CA GLN A 218 -3.21 7.65 4.83
C GLN A 218 -3.24 6.47 3.85
N ASN A 219 -3.76 6.68 2.65
CA ASN A 219 -3.74 5.63 1.62
C ASN A 219 -2.31 5.27 1.22
N ILE A 220 -1.47 6.26 0.89
CA ILE A 220 -0.06 6.04 0.56
C ILE A 220 0.61 5.21 1.67
N ASP A 221 0.47 5.62 2.92
CA ASP A 221 1.07 4.91 4.06
C ASP A 221 0.54 3.48 4.21
N SER A 222 -0.78 3.29 4.07
CA SER A 222 -1.44 1.98 4.14
C SER A 222 -0.93 1.05 3.04
N THR A 223 -0.85 1.54 1.80
CA THR A 223 -0.44 0.77 0.62
C THR A 223 1.02 0.33 0.73
N PHE A 224 1.94 1.25 1.05
CA PHE A 224 3.34 0.89 1.27
C PHE A 224 3.51 -0.06 2.46
N ARG A 225 2.77 0.14 3.56
CA ARG A 225 2.81 -0.75 4.73
C ARG A 225 2.35 -2.17 4.37
N LYS A 226 1.21 -2.31 3.68
CA LYS A 226 0.68 -3.62 3.26
C LYS A 226 1.68 -4.35 2.35
N PHE A 227 2.33 -3.62 1.44
CA PHE A 227 3.37 -4.17 0.58
C PHE A 227 4.60 -4.67 1.36
N THR A 228 5.14 -3.84 2.27
CA THR A 228 6.29 -4.23 3.11
C THR A 228 5.96 -5.43 4.00
N LEU A 229 4.77 -5.48 4.60
CA LEU A 229 4.34 -6.61 5.43
C LEU A 229 4.24 -7.91 4.62
N ARG A 230 3.73 -7.85 3.39
CA ARG A 230 3.69 -9.01 2.50
C ARG A 230 5.08 -9.53 2.20
N LEU A 231 6.00 -8.64 1.82
CA LEU A 231 7.41 -8.99 1.56
C LEU A 231 8.06 -9.67 2.77
N ASP A 232 7.88 -9.11 3.97
CA ASP A 232 8.47 -9.66 5.19
C ASP A 232 7.87 -11.03 5.54
N ASN A 233 6.56 -11.21 5.31
CA ASN A 233 5.89 -12.48 5.53
C ASN A 233 6.38 -13.56 4.56
N ASP A 234 6.44 -13.28 3.25
CA ASP A 234 6.90 -14.22 2.23
C ASP A 234 8.34 -14.66 2.50
N PHE A 235 9.20 -13.70 2.82
CA PHE A 235 10.59 -13.95 3.18
C PHE A 235 10.72 -14.78 4.46
N SER A 236 10.00 -14.41 5.54
CA SER A 236 10.02 -15.14 6.82
C SER A 236 9.48 -16.56 6.69
N MET A 237 8.42 -16.75 5.90
CA MET A 237 7.80 -18.05 5.68
C MET A 237 8.78 -19.02 5.02
N ILE A 238 9.52 -18.57 4.00
CA ILE A 238 10.50 -19.40 3.28
C ILE A 238 11.68 -19.76 4.19
N ILE A 239 12.21 -18.79 4.94
CA ILE A 239 13.29 -19.07 5.90
C ILE A 239 12.82 -20.06 6.97
N LYS A 240 11.64 -19.85 7.58
CA LYS A 240 11.12 -20.77 8.62
C LYS A 240 10.87 -22.17 8.07
N ALA A 241 10.26 -22.26 6.89
CA ALA A 241 9.97 -23.55 6.25
C ALA A 241 11.26 -24.33 5.98
N THR A 242 12.33 -23.64 5.58
CA THR A 242 13.57 -24.29 5.15
C THR A 242 14.55 -24.43 6.31
N HIS A 243 15.04 -23.32 6.86
CA HIS A 243 16.06 -23.31 7.91
C HIS A 243 15.55 -23.90 9.22
N GLY A 244 14.32 -23.58 9.63
CA GLY A 244 13.74 -24.05 10.90
C GLY A 244 13.54 -25.57 10.92
N VAL A 245 13.10 -26.15 9.81
CA VAL A 245 12.91 -27.61 9.70
C VAL A 245 14.26 -28.33 9.70
N ILE A 246 15.24 -27.82 8.95
CA ILE A 246 16.56 -28.47 8.83
C ILE A 246 17.33 -28.40 10.16
N SER A 247 17.37 -27.22 10.78
CA SER A 247 18.08 -27.02 12.05
C SER A 247 17.47 -27.82 13.21
N SER A 248 16.14 -27.90 13.30
CA SER A 248 15.47 -28.73 14.31
C SER A 248 15.71 -30.22 14.08
N THR A 249 15.71 -30.68 12.83
CA THR A 249 16.00 -32.07 12.47
C THR A 249 17.46 -32.44 12.77
N LEU A 250 18.41 -31.54 12.47
CA LEU A 250 19.82 -31.73 12.82
C LEU A 250 20.04 -31.79 14.34
N ALA A 251 19.38 -30.92 15.11
CA ALA A 251 19.41 -30.94 16.56
C ALA A 251 18.87 -32.27 17.12
N GLN A 252 17.73 -32.76 16.60
CA GLN A 252 17.20 -34.09 16.96
C GLN A 252 18.20 -35.21 16.65
N ARG A 253 18.82 -35.18 15.48
CA ARG A 253 19.78 -36.20 15.04
C ARG A 253 21.06 -36.23 15.86
N LYS A 254 21.53 -35.07 16.36
CA LYS A 254 22.65 -34.99 17.32
C LYS A 254 22.29 -35.53 18.70
N MET A 255 21.02 -35.40 19.10
CA MET A 255 20.56 -35.88 20.41
C MET A 255 20.22 -37.37 20.40
N HIS A 256 19.83 -37.94 19.25
CA HIS A 256 19.37 -39.33 19.12
C HIS A 256 20.06 -39.98 17.91
N GLU A 257 21.19 -40.67 18.14
CA GLU A 257 21.91 -41.42 17.09
C GLU A 257 21.22 -42.75 16.73
N GLU A 258 20.41 -43.32 17.62
CA GLU A 258 19.69 -44.59 17.40
C GLU A 258 18.27 -44.32 16.86
N ASN A 259 17.89 -45.00 15.76
CA ASN A 259 16.60 -44.98 15.05
C ASN A 259 16.30 -43.87 14.02
N VAL A 260 17.32 -43.31 13.37
CA VAL A 260 17.13 -42.44 12.20
C VAL A 260 16.37 -43.14 11.05
N ALA A 261 16.59 -44.46 10.85
CA ALA A 261 15.95 -45.23 9.77
C ALA A 261 14.43 -45.35 9.94
N ASP A 262 13.95 -45.72 11.12
CA ASP A 262 12.51 -45.84 11.41
C ASP A 262 11.76 -44.51 11.27
N GLN A 263 12.42 -43.39 11.63
CA GLN A 263 11.86 -42.05 11.46
C GLN A 263 11.73 -41.65 9.99
N VAL A 264 12.71 -42.01 9.16
CA VAL A 264 12.65 -41.76 7.70
C VAL A 264 11.50 -42.54 7.08
N ASP A 265 11.30 -43.81 7.46
CA ASP A 265 10.23 -44.64 6.91
C ASP A 265 8.83 -44.13 7.29
N GLN A 266 8.65 -43.68 8.54
CA GLN A 266 7.39 -43.05 8.95
C GLN A 266 7.10 -41.75 8.18
N LEU A 267 8.11 -40.88 8.00
CA LEU A 267 7.93 -39.63 7.26
C LEU A 267 7.64 -39.87 5.77
N LYS A 268 8.29 -40.84 5.13
CA LYS A 268 8.01 -41.24 3.75
C LYS A 268 6.57 -41.70 3.57
N LYS A 269 6.04 -42.45 4.54
CA LYS A 269 4.64 -42.89 4.53
C LYS A 269 3.66 -41.72 4.61
N THR A 270 3.91 -40.76 5.50
CA THR A 270 3.08 -39.55 5.63
C THR A 270 3.15 -38.66 4.39
N ALA A 271 4.34 -38.50 3.78
CA ALA A 271 4.49 -37.75 2.53
C ALA A 271 3.65 -38.36 1.40
N PHE A 272 3.68 -39.69 1.27
CA PHE A 272 2.91 -40.43 0.26
C PHE A 272 1.40 -40.24 0.43
N GLU A 273 0.89 -40.28 1.67
CA GLU A 273 -0.53 -40.05 1.98
C GLU A 273 -0.98 -38.63 1.58
N ILE A 274 -0.19 -37.60 1.90
CA ILE A 274 -0.49 -36.21 1.55
C ILE A 274 -0.44 -35.99 0.02
N GLN A 275 0.54 -36.58 -0.67
CA GLN A 275 0.67 -36.46 -2.11
C GLN A 275 -0.51 -37.09 -2.86
N ASN A 276 -1.06 -38.20 -2.34
CA ASN A 276 -2.27 -38.81 -2.86
C ASN A 276 -3.51 -37.93 -2.66
N VAL A 277 -3.61 -37.25 -1.51
CA VAL A 277 -4.70 -36.28 -1.26
C VAL A 277 -4.59 -35.08 -2.22
N ILE A 278 -3.39 -34.53 -2.42
CA ILE A 278 -3.18 -33.42 -3.37
C ILE A 278 -3.60 -33.82 -4.80
N ARG A 279 -3.17 -35.01 -5.28
CA ARG A 279 -3.59 -35.53 -6.59
C ARG A 279 -5.10 -35.72 -6.71
N LEU A 280 -5.78 -36.11 -5.63
CA LEU A 280 -7.24 -36.27 -5.62
C LEU A 280 -7.98 -34.93 -5.74
N PHE A 281 -7.40 -33.84 -5.25
CA PHE A 281 -7.95 -32.49 -5.40
C PHE A 281 -7.64 -31.89 -6.79
N GLU A 282 -6.43 -32.11 -7.34
CA GLU A 282 -6.08 -31.68 -8.70
C GLU A 282 -6.94 -32.36 -9.79
N TYR A 283 -7.37 -33.61 -9.55
CA TYR A 283 -8.30 -34.33 -10.45
C TYR A 283 -9.74 -33.82 -10.39
N ARG A 284 -10.16 -33.12 -9.31
CA ARG A 284 -11.52 -32.58 -9.18
C ARG A 284 -11.70 -31.18 -9.78
N GLU A 285 -10.63 -30.42 -9.95
CA GLU A 285 -10.66 -29.12 -10.64
C GLU A 285 -10.51 -29.26 -12.17
N SER A 286 -10.30 -30.47 -12.68
CA SER A 286 -10.11 -30.78 -14.10
C SER A 286 -11.26 -31.59 -14.73
N GLU A 287 -12.35 -31.84 -14.00
CA GLU A 287 -13.63 -32.28 -14.59
C GLU A 287 -14.43 -31.05 -15.08
N PRO A 288 -14.92 -31.05 -16.33
CA PRO A 288 -15.55 -29.89 -16.97
C PRO A 288 -16.93 -29.51 -16.42
#